data_AF-A0A3M2DRU9-F1
#
_entry.id   AF-A0A3M2DRU9-F1
#
_cell.length_a   1.000
_cell.length_b   1.000
_cell.length_c   1.000
_cell.angle_alpha   90.00
_cell.angle_beta   90.00
_cell.angle_gamma   90.00
#
_symmetry.space_group_name_H-M   'P 1'
#
loop_
_entity.id
_entity.type
_entity.pdbx_description
1 polymer ?
#
loop_
_entity_poly.entity_id
_entity_poly.type
_entity_poly.pdbx_seq_one_letter_code
_entity_poly.pdbx_strand_id
1 'polypeptide(L)'
;MAPNSNTLNGATFPVGTTTVTFVVTDASGNTATCAMNVTVTDDEAPVYVNCPVTTVMIGNDPDECSGKLNWSIPVAEDNCGIATNEQTAGLPSGSVVPVGTATTVTYTATDVHGNTATCSFDIMVVDTQDPEFDADIVMPGDITVECDAVPAAFVLTNDDVHDNCTAPADLVIVFTETSTQDADVNVCGHYNYTITRTWEITDEAGNTTTHVQIITVQDTQAPVPSCTDQTLTLDLYGNATLDPVVAAAGTTDNCAPFSALTITASQTAFDCEDVGTTQVTITISDPCGNTTTCTINVTVVEGEAPCNPEYDVNGSDPCVCLNNATDLTNGQFSELIQIHALAGQTWSVVSSTGLYTATSPAPPAAPVPVANGAQFTPGDQDGLDNDGDGATDEADEIQYYTFAARHVDAQGFMATVANNVGDQLEYMNTCYYPTPLFTNLDQDFCLSTPPFEPEVTDQYAGNGAYNSVVFTVNGVVTNTIDPAALGIGNHVVTATVDAGTAQPSRKVNGVPVAGDATGNDGRLDPGCEQTISTFINVVTTPSQVTCNNLVQVSIEQDCESEVTPDMVLEGTYPCFDDYSV
;
A
#
# COMPACT_ATOMS: atom_id res chain seq x y z
N MET A 1 -111.53 -32.79 19.96
CA MET A 1 -112.47 -32.91 21.10
C MET A 1 -113.90 -33.01 20.56
N ALA A 2 -114.76 -33.83 21.14
CA ALA A 2 -116.14 -34.01 20.64
C ALA A 2 -116.90 -32.67 20.67
N PRO A 3 -117.72 -32.36 19.64
CA PRO A 3 -118.55 -31.16 19.64
C PRO A 3 -119.50 -31.24 20.84
N ASN A 4 -119.74 -30.11 21.50
CA ASN A 4 -120.84 -30.04 22.46
C ASN A 4 -122.16 -30.30 21.70
N SER A 5 -123.23 -30.70 22.41
CA SER A 5 -124.47 -31.18 21.77
C SER A 5 -125.20 -30.12 20.93
N ASN A 6 -124.75 -28.85 20.93
CA ASN A 6 -125.50 -27.70 20.41
C ASN A 6 -124.69 -26.72 19.51
N THR A 7 -123.36 -26.83 19.38
CA THR A 7 -122.52 -25.97 18.53
C THR A 7 -121.19 -26.63 18.14
N LEU A 8 -120.68 -26.25 16.97
CA LEU A 8 -119.36 -26.65 16.45
C LEU A 8 -118.23 -25.69 16.86
N ASN A 9 -118.52 -24.64 17.64
CA ASN A 9 -117.51 -23.67 18.06
C ASN A 9 -116.39 -24.35 18.89
N GLY A 10 -115.15 -24.25 18.41
CA GLY A 10 -113.97 -24.90 19.01
C GLY A 10 -113.81 -26.39 18.67
N ALA A 11 -114.68 -26.96 17.81
CA ALA A 11 -114.52 -28.34 17.35
C ALA A 11 -113.37 -28.46 16.35
N THR A 12 -112.51 -29.45 16.57
CA THR A 12 -111.42 -29.83 15.66
C THR A 12 -111.84 -31.07 14.88
N PHE A 13 -111.79 -31.01 13.56
CA PHE A 13 -112.12 -32.14 12.69
C PHE A 13 -110.83 -32.71 12.08
N PRO A 14 -110.66 -34.05 12.06
CA PRO A 14 -109.59 -34.67 11.26
C PRO A 14 -109.86 -34.45 9.77
N VAL A 15 -108.82 -34.57 8.95
CA VAL A 15 -108.97 -34.53 7.49
C VAL A 15 -109.90 -35.65 6.99
N GLY A 16 -110.68 -35.34 5.95
CA GLY A 16 -111.74 -36.18 5.43
C GLY A 16 -113.13 -35.70 5.82
N THR A 17 -114.14 -36.57 5.64
CA THR A 17 -115.53 -36.22 5.95
C THR A 17 -115.93 -36.75 7.31
N THR A 18 -116.24 -35.83 8.23
CA THR A 18 -116.87 -36.16 9.51
C THR A 18 -118.36 -35.87 9.44
N THR A 19 -119.20 -36.90 9.60
CA THR A 19 -120.65 -36.71 9.75
C THR A 19 -120.96 -36.33 11.19
N VAL A 20 -121.41 -35.10 11.41
CA VAL A 20 -121.89 -34.63 12.70
C VAL A 20 -123.39 -34.85 12.78
N THR A 21 -123.83 -35.61 13.78
CA THR A 21 -125.25 -35.82 14.06
C THR A 21 -125.66 -35.06 15.30
N PHE A 22 -126.57 -34.12 15.15
CA PHE A 22 -127.25 -33.46 16.26
C PHE A 22 -128.52 -34.22 16.61
N VAL A 23 -128.67 -34.57 17.88
CA VAL A 23 -129.88 -35.22 18.41
C VAL A 23 -130.54 -34.26 19.39
N VAL A 24 -131.74 -33.80 19.07
CA VAL A 24 -132.56 -33.02 20.01
C VAL A 24 -133.56 -33.98 20.66
N THR A 25 -133.61 -34.00 21.99
CA THR A 25 -134.53 -34.83 22.77
C THR A 25 -135.48 -33.92 23.54
N ASP A 26 -136.78 -34.12 23.41
CA ASP A 26 -137.75 -33.38 24.21
C ASP A 26 -137.84 -33.92 25.65
N ALA A 27 -138.57 -33.21 26.53
CA ALA A 27 -138.71 -33.59 27.93
C ALA A 27 -139.45 -34.92 28.16
N SER A 28 -140.12 -35.47 27.14
CA SER A 28 -140.83 -36.75 27.16
C SER A 28 -139.99 -37.90 26.60
N GLY A 29 -138.75 -37.63 26.17
CA GLY A 29 -137.82 -38.61 25.62
C GLY A 29 -137.94 -38.84 24.11
N ASN A 30 -138.73 -38.03 23.38
CA ASN A 30 -138.78 -38.14 21.92
C ASN A 30 -137.56 -37.46 21.29
N THR A 31 -136.92 -38.12 20.32
CA THR A 31 -135.71 -37.59 19.66
C THR A 31 -135.96 -37.23 18.21
N ALA A 32 -135.39 -36.10 17.74
CA ALA A 32 -135.22 -35.80 16.32
C ALA A 32 -133.73 -35.63 16.00
N THR A 33 -133.31 -36.11 14.83
CA THR A 33 -131.89 -36.12 14.42
C THR A 33 -131.70 -35.32 13.13
N CYS A 34 -130.68 -34.46 13.11
CA CYS A 34 -130.20 -33.80 11.90
C CYS A 34 -128.71 -34.10 11.74
N ALA A 35 -128.29 -34.51 10.54
CA ALA A 35 -126.90 -34.77 10.23
C ALA A 35 -126.38 -33.75 9.22
N MET A 36 -125.14 -33.32 9.42
CA MET A 36 -124.38 -32.55 8.43
C MET A 36 -123.01 -33.18 8.24
N ASN A 37 -122.46 -33.04 7.04
CA ASN A 37 -121.09 -33.43 6.76
C ASN A 37 -120.19 -32.22 6.88
N VAL A 38 -119.12 -32.34 7.67
CA VAL A 38 -117.98 -31.43 7.64
C VAL A 38 -116.89 -32.11 6.83
N THR A 39 -116.51 -31.51 5.71
CA THR A 39 -115.38 -31.98 4.92
C THR A 39 -114.20 -31.06 5.17
N VAL A 40 -113.13 -31.63 5.72
CA VAL A 40 -111.83 -30.97 5.79
C VAL A 40 -111.00 -31.52 4.64
N THR A 41 -110.54 -30.63 3.76
CA THR A 41 -109.56 -30.92 2.72
C THR A 41 -108.20 -30.41 3.16
N ASP A 42 -107.17 -31.07 2.67
CA ASP A 42 -105.80 -30.61 2.80
C ASP A 42 -105.36 -30.02 1.47
N ASP A 43 -105.15 -28.71 1.46
CA ASP A 43 -104.74 -27.93 0.29
C ASP A 43 -103.35 -27.31 0.49
N GLU A 44 -102.65 -27.66 1.59
CA GLU A 44 -101.28 -27.19 1.87
C GLU A 44 -100.28 -28.15 1.21
N ALA A 45 -99.26 -27.60 0.53
CA ALA A 45 -98.24 -28.43 -0.09
C ALA A 45 -97.13 -28.77 0.93
N PRO A 46 -96.46 -29.93 0.78
CA PRO A 46 -95.27 -30.24 1.57
C PRO A 46 -94.18 -29.15 1.54
N VAL A 47 -93.35 -29.08 2.57
CA VAL A 47 -92.21 -28.16 2.66
C VAL A 47 -90.91 -28.94 2.88
N TYR A 48 -89.87 -28.64 2.10
CA TYR A 48 -88.53 -29.21 2.33
C TYR A 48 -87.77 -28.44 3.41
N VAL A 49 -87.25 -29.14 4.42
CA VAL A 49 -86.55 -28.52 5.57
C VAL A 49 -85.03 -28.40 5.41
N ASN A 50 -84.44 -29.15 4.48
CA ASN A 50 -82.99 -29.20 4.23
C ASN A 50 -82.63 -29.18 2.73
N CYS A 51 -83.48 -28.58 1.89
CA CYS A 51 -83.18 -28.44 0.47
C CYS A 51 -81.91 -27.58 0.28
N PRO A 52 -80.85 -28.09 -0.38
CA PRO A 52 -79.65 -27.29 -0.61
C PRO A 52 -79.97 -26.04 -1.45
N VAL A 53 -79.46 -24.88 -1.02
CA VAL A 53 -79.69 -23.59 -1.69
C VAL A 53 -78.49 -23.11 -2.52
N THR A 54 -77.36 -23.80 -2.38
CA THR A 54 -76.13 -23.57 -3.14
C THR A 54 -75.70 -24.85 -3.83
N THR A 55 -74.84 -24.73 -4.84
CA THR A 55 -74.22 -25.88 -5.50
C THR A 55 -73.47 -26.72 -4.48
N VAL A 56 -73.73 -28.02 -4.48
CA VAL A 56 -72.97 -29.01 -3.69
C VAL A 56 -71.71 -29.36 -4.48
N MET A 57 -70.54 -29.14 -3.88
CA MET A 57 -69.23 -29.40 -4.50
C MET A 57 -68.63 -30.65 -3.89
N ILE A 58 -68.17 -31.57 -4.73
CA ILE A 58 -67.55 -32.84 -4.32
C ILE A 58 -66.18 -32.93 -4.99
N GLY A 59 -65.15 -33.35 -4.26
CA GLY A 59 -63.85 -33.66 -4.86
C GLY A 59 -63.92 -34.86 -5.81
N ASN A 60 -63.04 -34.89 -6.80
CA ASN A 60 -62.82 -36.07 -7.63
C ASN A 60 -62.32 -37.28 -6.81
N ASP A 61 -62.55 -38.48 -7.34
CA ASP A 61 -62.01 -39.71 -6.79
C ASP A 61 -60.48 -39.72 -7.00
N PRO A 62 -59.67 -40.32 -6.10
CA PRO A 62 -58.21 -40.37 -6.24
C PRO A 62 -57.75 -40.92 -7.59
N ASP A 63 -56.77 -40.26 -8.20
CA ASP A 63 -56.14 -40.60 -9.48
C ASP A 63 -57.10 -40.61 -10.69
N GLU A 64 -58.30 -40.04 -10.55
CA GLU A 64 -59.34 -40.05 -11.59
C GLU A 64 -59.91 -38.65 -11.82
N CYS A 65 -60.08 -38.24 -13.08
CA CYS A 65 -60.81 -37.00 -13.40
C CYS A 65 -62.33 -37.15 -13.38
N SER A 66 -62.84 -37.84 -12.37
CA SER A 66 -64.26 -38.05 -12.14
C SER A 66 -64.53 -38.31 -10.67
N GLY A 67 -65.76 -38.10 -10.22
CA GLY A 67 -66.14 -38.32 -8.83
C GLY A 67 -67.54 -38.91 -8.71
N LYS A 68 -67.76 -39.65 -7.63
CA LYS A 68 -69.10 -40.16 -7.30
C LYS A 68 -69.93 -39.07 -6.63
N LEU A 69 -71.07 -38.76 -7.24
CA LEU A 69 -72.02 -37.85 -6.64
C LEU A 69 -72.58 -38.45 -5.34
N ASN A 70 -72.52 -37.68 -4.25
CA ASN A 70 -73.06 -38.08 -2.96
C ASN A 70 -73.64 -36.87 -2.23
N TRP A 71 -74.86 -37.00 -1.72
CA TRP A 71 -75.56 -35.95 -0.99
C TRP A 71 -76.57 -36.55 -0.01
N SER A 72 -76.95 -35.76 1.00
CA SER A 72 -78.05 -36.11 1.90
C SER A 72 -79.39 -35.90 1.18
N ILE A 73 -80.23 -36.93 1.12
CA ILE A 73 -81.56 -36.85 0.51
C ILE A 73 -82.38 -35.72 1.18
N PRO A 74 -83.00 -34.80 0.40
CA PRO A 74 -83.87 -33.77 0.96
C PRO A 74 -85.07 -34.38 1.71
N VAL A 75 -85.40 -33.81 2.86
CA VAL A 75 -86.47 -34.20 3.77
C VAL A 75 -87.62 -33.23 3.59
N ALA A 76 -88.79 -33.77 3.24
CA ALA A 76 -90.05 -33.03 3.17
C ALA A 76 -90.89 -33.30 4.42
N GLU A 77 -91.57 -32.27 4.91
CA GLU A 77 -92.54 -32.33 6.00
C GLU A 77 -93.88 -31.77 5.52
N ASP A 78 -94.96 -32.29 6.09
CA ASP A 78 -96.32 -31.85 5.80
C ASP A 78 -97.19 -31.99 7.07
N ASN A 79 -98.23 -31.16 7.19
CA ASN A 79 -99.10 -31.11 8.38
C ASN A 79 -100.04 -32.34 8.50
N CYS A 80 -100.29 -33.05 7.40
CA CYS A 80 -101.14 -34.23 7.29
C CYS A 80 -100.36 -35.50 6.94
N GLY A 81 -99.14 -35.35 6.45
CA GLY A 81 -98.15 -36.41 6.29
C GLY A 81 -97.72 -36.60 4.83
N ILE A 82 -96.52 -37.16 4.64
CA ILE A 82 -95.92 -37.39 3.32
C ILE A 82 -96.28 -38.78 2.80
N ALA A 83 -96.77 -38.87 1.56
CA ALA A 83 -96.98 -40.13 0.87
C ALA A 83 -95.71 -40.62 0.17
N THR A 84 -95.07 -39.75 -0.62
CA THR A 84 -93.87 -40.08 -1.40
C THR A 84 -92.89 -38.91 -1.38
N ASN A 85 -91.59 -39.23 -1.41
CA ASN A 85 -90.51 -38.28 -1.63
C ASN A 85 -89.50 -38.95 -2.56
N GLU A 86 -89.60 -38.65 -3.84
CA GLU A 86 -88.87 -39.36 -4.89
C GLU A 86 -87.99 -38.41 -5.68
N GLN A 87 -86.83 -38.90 -6.11
CA GLN A 87 -86.01 -38.19 -7.08
C GLN A 87 -86.72 -38.25 -8.44
N THR A 88 -87.10 -37.09 -8.97
CA THR A 88 -87.86 -36.97 -10.22
C THR A 88 -87.03 -36.46 -11.39
N ALA A 89 -85.84 -35.92 -11.15
CA ALA A 89 -84.88 -35.56 -12.19
C ALA A 89 -83.42 -35.61 -11.71
N GLY A 90 -82.49 -35.59 -12.67
CA GLY A 90 -81.04 -35.67 -12.42
C GLY A 90 -80.52 -37.09 -12.31
N LEU A 91 -79.21 -37.21 -12.13
CA LEU A 91 -78.53 -38.49 -11.91
C LEU A 91 -78.75 -38.98 -10.47
N PRO A 92 -78.87 -40.30 -10.22
CA PRO A 92 -79.01 -40.82 -8.86
C PRO A 92 -77.71 -40.71 -8.06
N SER A 93 -77.83 -40.70 -6.73
CA SER A 93 -76.67 -40.73 -5.83
C SER A 93 -75.83 -41.99 -6.10
N GLY A 94 -74.50 -41.82 -6.10
CA GLY A 94 -73.52 -42.83 -6.51
C GLY A 94 -73.16 -42.83 -8.00
N SER A 95 -73.79 -41.99 -8.83
CA SER A 95 -73.39 -41.83 -10.24
C SER A 95 -72.00 -41.22 -10.34
N VAL A 96 -71.18 -41.72 -11.26
CA VAL A 96 -69.86 -41.16 -11.59
C VAL A 96 -70.02 -40.11 -12.68
N VAL A 97 -69.51 -38.90 -12.43
CA VAL A 97 -69.49 -37.82 -13.43
C VAL A 97 -68.08 -37.22 -13.54
N PRO A 98 -67.67 -36.74 -14.71
CA PRO A 98 -66.38 -36.07 -14.86
C PRO A 98 -66.36 -34.73 -14.14
N VAL A 99 -65.16 -34.28 -13.76
CA VAL A 99 -64.94 -32.95 -13.18
C VAL A 99 -65.51 -31.85 -14.08
N GLY A 100 -66.02 -30.77 -13.47
CA GLY A 100 -66.61 -29.63 -14.16
C GLY A 100 -68.03 -29.86 -14.70
N THR A 101 -68.60 -31.05 -14.51
CA THR A 101 -69.98 -31.34 -14.94
C THR A 101 -70.99 -30.99 -13.85
N ALA A 102 -71.62 -29.83 -13.97
CA ALA A 102 -72.76 -29.47 -13.12
C ALA A 102 -74.01 -30.26 -13.51
N THR A 103 -74.62 -30.92 -12.53
CA THR A 103 -75.88 -31.68 -12.68
C THR A 103 -76.92 -31.12 -11.71
N THR A 104 -78.15 -30.88 -12.18
CA THR A 104 -79.27 -30.52 -11.31
C THR A 104 -80.02 -31.78 -10.88
N VAL A 105 -80.22 -31.95 -9.57
CA VAL A 105 -81.01 -33.03 -8.98
C VAL A 105 -82.32 -32.47 -8.45
N THR A 106 -83.45 -33.11 -8.78
CA THR A 106 -84.79 -32.68 -8.34
C THR A 106 -85.48 -33.80 -7.58
N TYR A 107 -86.04 -33.46 -6.41
CA TYR A 107 -86.94 -34.30 -5.63
C TYR A 107 -88.35 -33.71 -5.66
N THR A 108 -89.35 -34.56 -5.81
CA THR A 108 -90.76 -34.20 -5.68
C THR A 108 -91.37 -34.96 -4.51
N ALA A 109 -91.91 -34.21 -3.55
CA ALA A 109 -92.68 -34.74 -2.45
C ALA A 109 -94.16 -34.62 -2.77
N THR A 110 -94.94 -35.65 -2.45
CA THR A 110 -96.40 -35.64 -2.54
C THR A 110 -96.95 -36.03 -1.17
N ASP A 111 -97.85 -35.23 -0.62
CA ASP A 111 -98.54 -35.58 0.63
C ASP A 111 -99.57 -36.70 0.42
N VAL A 112 -100.22 -37.12 1.50
CA VAL A 112 -101.27 -38.16 1.47
C VAL A 112 -102.58 -37.73 0.79
N HIS A 113 -102.70 -36.46 0.39
CA HIS A 113 -103.88 -35.86 -0.26
C HIS A 113 -103.64 -35.43 -1.72
N GLY A 114 -102.40 -35.52 -2.21
CA GLY A 114 -102.02 -35.25 -3.59
C GLY A 114 -101.39 -33.88 -3.85
N ASN A 115 -101.15 -33.03 -2.84
CA ASN A 115 -100.41 -31.79 -3.06
C ASN A 115 -98.91 -32.07 -3.20
N THR A 116 -98.23 -31.28 -4.03
CA THR A 116 -96.83 -31.54 -4.41
C THR A 116 -95.92 -30.36 -4.17
N ALA A 117 -94.69 -30.64 -3.73
CA ALA A 117 -93.60 -29.66 -3.66
C ALA A 117 -92.31 -30.21 -4.26
N THR A 118 -91.45 -29.32 -4.75
CA THR A 118 -90.20 -29.68 -5.42
C THR A 118 -89.00 -29.02 -4.75
N CYS A 119 -87.92 -29.78 -4.57
CA CYS A 119 -86.60 -29.30 -4.18
C CYS A 119 -85.63 -29.58 -5.32
N SER A 120 -84.95 -28.55 -5.83
CA SER A 120 -83.90 -28.70 -6.85
C SER A 120 -82.62 -28.04 -6.39
N PHE A 121 -81.50 -28.73 -6.58
CA PHE A 121 -80.17 -28.20 -6.27
C PHE A 121 -79.16 -28.69 -7.31
N ASP A 122 -78.13 -27.88 -7.53
CA ASP A 122 -77.01 -28.24 -8.40
C ASP A 122 -75.94 -28.98 -7.60
N ILE A 123 -75.30 -29.95 -8.25
CA ILE A 123 -74.17 -30.69 -7.73
C ILE A 123 -73.11 -30.82 -8.81
N MET A 124 -71.83 -30.67 -8.45
CA MET A 124 -70.71 -30.76 -9.39
C MET A 124 -69.50 -31.39 -8.72
N VAL A 125 -68.74 -32.14 -9.50
CA VAL A 125 -67.42 -32.62 -9.10
C VAL A 125 -66.37 -31.58 -9.48
N VAL A 126 -65.55 -31.18 -8.52
CA VAL A 126 -64.37 -30.33 -8.72
C VAL A 126 -63.11 -31.12 -8.51
N ASP A 127 -62.07 -30.70 -9.21
CA ASP A 127 -60.75 -31.23 -8.96
C ASP A 127 -60.20 -30.65 -7.65
N THR A 128 -59.60 -31.53 -6.86
CA THR A 128 -59.07 -31.25 -5.53
C THR A 128 -57.73 -31.95 -5.28
N GLN A 129 -57.16 -32.55 -6.32
CA GLN A 129 -55.89 -33.27 -6.22
C GLN A 129 -54.77 -32.36 -6.71
N ASP A 130 -53.67 -32.34 -5.97
CA ASP A 130 -52.49 -31.58 -6.37
C ASP A 130 -51.77 -32.34 -7.50
N PRO A 131 -51.12 -31.63 -8.45
CA PRO A 131 -50.21 -32.23 -9.41
C PRO A 131 -49.11 -33.06 -8.73
N GLU A 132 -48.58 -34.07 -9.40
CA GLU A 132 -47.49 -34.89 -8.88
C GLU A 132 -46.29 -34.90 -9.84
N PHE A 133 -45.11 -35.17 -9.28
CA PHE A 133 -43.92 -35.46 -10.07
C PHE A 133 -43.98 -36.89 -10.60
N ASP A 134 -43.56 -37.09 -11.84
CA ASP A 134 -43.50 -38.43 -12.41
C ASP A 134 -42.53 -39.32 -11.63
N ALA A 135 -42.84 -40.61 -11.55
CA ALA A 135 -42.11 -41.55 -10.69
C ALA A 135 -40.64 -41.78 -11.09
N ASP A 136 -40.26 -41.44 -12.33
CA ASP A 136 -38.88 -41.50 -12.83
C ASP A 136 -38.10 -40.20 -12.64
N ILE A 137 -38.75 -39.15 -12.13
CA ILE A 137 -38.13 -37.86 -11.83
C ILE A 137 -37.60 -37.86 -10.39
N VAL A 138 -36.33 -37.48 -10.27
CA VAL A 138 -35.68 -37.26 -8.98
C VAL A 138 -35.35 -35.79 -8.86
N MET A 139 -36.18 -35.05 -8.12
CA MET A 139 -35.93 -33.65 -7.86
C MET A 139 -34.62 -33.45 -7.09
N PRO A 140 -33.90 -32.35 -7.36
CA PRO A 140 -32.60 -32.15 -6.76
C PRO A 140 -32.75 -31.84 -5.26
N GLY A 141 -31.94 -32.51 -4.44
CA GLY A 141 -31.87 -32.27 -3.00
C GLY A 141 -30.92 -31.13 -2.63
N ASP A 142 -30.93 -30.76 -1.35
CA ASP A 142 -30.02 -29.75 -0.81
C ASP A 142 -28.56 -30.20 -0.89
N ILE A 143 -27.67 -29.25 -1.20
CA ILE A 143 -26.24 -29.51 -1.37
C ILE A 143 -25.40 -28.38 -0.78
N THR A 144 -24.16 -28.72 -0.43
CA THR A 144 -23.11 -27.74 -0.10
C THR A 144 -22.00 -27.84 -1.14
N VAL A 145 -21.61 -26.69 -1.68
CA VAL A 145 -20.63 -26.60 -2.77
C VAL A 145 -19.68 -25.42 -2.55
N GLU A 146 -18.53 -25.48 -3.21
CA GLU A 146 -17.62 -24.35 -3.37
C GLU A 146 -18.17 -23.35 -4.39
N CYS A 147 -17.63 -22.14 -4.42
CA CYS A 147 -18.14 -21.04 -5.24
C CYS A 147 -18.07 -21.31 -6.75
N ASP A 148 -17.08 -22.08 -7.19
CA ASP A 148 -16.87 -22.49 -8.58
C ASP A 148 -17.65 -23.76 -8.97
N ALA A 149 -18.37 -24.37 -8.02
CA ALA A 149 -19.06 -25.65 -8.18
C ALA A 149 -20.59 -25.55 -8.07
N VAL A 150 -21.16 -24.36 -8.15
CA VAL A 150 -22.63 -24.17 -8.16
C VAL A 150 -23.23 -24.80 -9.41
N PRO A 151 -24.10 -25.82 -9.28
CA PRO A 151 -24.67 -26.50 -10.44
C PRO A 151 -25.71 -25.62 -11.14
N ALA A 152 -25.85 -25.83 -12.46
CA ALA A 152 -26.93 -25.27 -13.24
C ALA A 152 -28.30 -25.68 -12.67
N ALA A 153 -29.33 -24.85 -12.91
CA ALA A 153 -30.69 -25.15 -12.48
C ALA A 153 -31.21 -26.43 -13.14
N PHE A 154 -31.87 -27.28 -12.36
CA PHE A 154 -32.60 -28.42 -12.88
C PHE A 154 -33.76 -27.91 -13.74
N VAL A 155 -33.86 -28.43 -14.97
CA VAL A 155 -34.91 -28.07 -15.91
C VAL A 155 -36.06 -29.04 -15.73
N LEU A 156 -37.14 -28.57 -15.12
CA LEU A 156 -38.40 -29.29 -15.00
C LEU A 156 -39.30 -28.89 -16.18
N THR A 157 -39.88 -29.89 -16.84
CA THR A 157 -40.76 -29.70 -18.00
C THR A 157 -42.13 -30.34 -17.76
N ASN A 158 -43.08 -30.04 -18.63
CA ASN A 158 -44.42 -30.61 -18.57
C ASN A 158 -44.46 -32.14 -18.77
N ASP A 159 -43.41 -32.73 -19.34
CA ASP A 159 -43.30 -34.19 -19.51
C ASP A 159 -42.79 -34.89 -18.22
N ASP A 160 -42.40 -34.13 -17.19
CA ASP A 160 -41.83 -34.62 -15.92
C ASP A 160 -42.84 -34.60 -14.76
N VAL A 161 -44.08 -34.18 -15.04
CA VAL A 161 -45.14 -33.96 -14.05
C VAL A 161 -46.47 -34.40 -14.65
N HIS A 162 -47.37 -34.84 -13.80
CA HIS A 162 -48.70 -35.22 -14.21
C HIS A 162 -49.76 -34.74 -13.22
N ASP A 163 -50.98 -34.61 -13.72
CA ASP A 163 -52.16 -34.45 -12.91
C ASP A 163 -53.27 -35.34 -13.47
N ASN A 164 -54.23 -35.71 -12.63
CA ASN A 164 -55.30 -36.60 -13.04
C ASN A 164 -56.35 -35.91 -13.92
N CYS A 165 -56.50 -34.58 -13.81
CA CYS A 165 -57.52 -33.78 -14.47
C CYS A 165 -57.00 -32.76 -15.47
N THR A 166 -55.74 -32.36 -15.32
CA THR A 166 -55.07 -31.37 -16.16
C THR A 166 -54.12 -32.07 -17.10
N ALA A 167 -54.27 -31.79 -18.40
CA ALA A 167 -53.35 -32.35 -19.38
C ALA A 167 -51.93 -31.79 -19.18
N PRO A 168 -50.87 -32.57 -19.46
CA PRO A 168 -49.50 -32.11 -19.24
C PRO A 168 -49.18 -30.74 -19.83
N ALA A 169 -49.69 -30.44 -21.03
CA ALA A 169 -49.46 -29.17 -21.72
C ALA A 169 -50.10 -27.94 -21.06
N ASP A 170 -51.09 -28.15 -20.19
CA ASP A 170 -51.85 -27.09 -19.51
C ASP A 170 -51.37 -26.86 -18.07
N LEU A 171 -50.48 -27.72 -17.55
CA LEU A 171 -49.79 -27.50 -16.27
C LEU A 171 -48.87 -26.28 -16.36
N VAL A 172 -48.96 -25.41 -15.35
CA VAL A 172 -48.12 -24.21 -15.26
C VAL A 172 -46.97 -24.50 -14.30
N ILE A 173 -45.75 -24.46 -14.80
CA ILE A 173 -44.53 -24.62 -14.00
C ILE A 173 -43.86 -23.25 -13.83
N VAL A 174 -43.68 -22.83 -12.59
CA VAL A 174 -42.98 -21.59 -12.23
C VAL A 174 -41.68 -21.94 -11.51
N PHE A 175 -40.56 -21.53 -12.10
CA PHE A 175 -39.24 -21.61 -11.48
C PHE A 175 -38.82 -20.24 -10.95
N THR A 176 -38.40 -20.19 -9.69
CA THR A 176 -37.80 -19.00 -9.09
C THR A 176 -36.47 -19.34 -8.42
N GLU A 177 -35.52 -18.40 -8.49
CA GLU A 177 -34.22 -18.51 -7.83
C GLU A 177 -33.93 -17.21 -7.08
N THR A 178 -33.49 -17.34 -5.84
CA THR A 178 -33.07 -16.22 -4.99
C THR A 178 -31.71 -16.52 -4.36
N SER A 179 -30.91 -15.49 -4.10
CA SER A 179 -29.58 -15.61 -3.50
C SER A 179 -29.41 -14.62 -2.35
N THR A 180 -28.73 -15.05 -1.28
CA THR A 180 -28.33 -14.19 -0.16
C THR A 180 -26.91 -13.63 -0.32
N GLN A 181 -26.30 -13.79 -1.51
CA GLN A 181 -24.94 -13.34 -1.78
C GLN A 181 -24.79 -11.84 -1.53
N ASP A 182 -23.78 -11.46 -0.75
CA ASP A 182 -23.43 -10.06 -0.56
C ASP A 182 -22.86 -9.47 -1.86
N ALA A 183 -23.05 -8.18 -2.13
CA ALA A 183 -22.50 -7.53 -3.31
C ALA A 183 -21.01 -7.12 -3.13
N ASP A 184 -20.54 -7.00 -1.89
CA ASP A 184 -19.16 -6.60 -1.59
C ASP A 184 -18.20 -7.80 -1.66
N VAL A 185 -17.35 -7.83 -2.69
CA VAL A 185 -16.35 -8.88 -2.92
C VAL A 185 -15.31 -9.01 -1.80
N ASN A 186 -15.22 -8.04 -0.89
CA ASN A 186 -14.23 -8.03 0.19
C ASN A 186 -14.75 -8.63 1.51
N VAL A 187 -16.00 -9.10 1.56
CA VAL A 187 -16.57 -9.74 2.75
C VAL A 187 -16.89 -11.21 2.50
N CYS A 188 -16.77 -12.03 3.54
CA CYS A 188 -17.07 -13.46 3.42
C CYS A 188 -18.49 -13.75 2.94
N GLY A 189 -19.47 -12.88 3.21
CA GLY A 189 -20.86 -13.05 2.73
C GLY A 189 -21.02 -13.08 1.21
N HIS A 190 -20.00 -12.68 0.45
CA HIS A 190 -19.98 -12.82 -1.01
C HIS A 190 -19.66 -14.24 -1.47
N TYR A 191 -18.92 -15.01 -0.66
CA TYR A 191 -18.48 -16.38 -0.97
C TYR A 191 -19.21 -17.43 -0.14
N ASN A 192 -19.69 -17.04 1.05
CA ASN A 192 -20.54 -17.84 1.93
C ASN A 192 -21.98 -17.33 1.88
N TYR A 193 -22.80 -17.99 1.08
CA TYR A 193 -24.20 -17.59 0.87
C TYR A 193 -25.09 -18.79 0.53
N THR A 194 -26.39 -18.55 0.45
CA THR A 194 -27.37 -19.57 0.09
C THR A 194 -28.13 -19.16 -1.16
N ILE A 195 -28.33 -20.12 -2.06
CA ILE A 195 -29.25 -20.01 -3.21
C ILE A 195 -30.46 -20.89 -2.89
N THR A 196 -31.66 -20.31 -3.02
CA THR A 196 -32.93 -21.04 -2.88
C THR A 196 -33.61 -21.11 -4.23
N ARG A 197 -33.82 -22.33 -4.72
CA ARG A 197 -34.56 -22.64 -5.93
C ARG A 197 -35.92 -23.22 -5.57
N THR A 198 -36.97 -22.70 -6.19
CA THR A 198 -38.35 -23.16 -5.98
C THR A 198 -38.99 -23.49 -7.32
N TRP A 199 -39.54 -24.69 -7.41
CA TRP A 199 -40.41 -25.12 -8.52
C TRP A 199 -41.82 -25.26 -7.97
N GLU A 200 -42.75 -24.52 -8.55
CA GLU A 200 -44.18 -24.58 -8.24
C GLU A 200 -44.93 -25.03 -9.49
N ILE A 201 -45.72 -26.10 -9.36
CA ILE A 201 -46.57 -26.65 -10.41
C ILE A 201 -48.01 -26.31 -10.03
N THR A 202 -48.78 -25.77 -10.97
CA THR A 202 -50.19 -25.43 -10.78
C THR A 202 -51.03 -26.05 -11.88
N ASP A 203 -52.14 -26.68 -11.49
CA ASP A 203 -53.13 -27.24 -12.41
C ASP A 203 -54.18 -26.21 -12.87
N GLU A 204 -55.13 -26.63 -13.71
CA GLU A 204 -56.21 -25.75 -14.18
C GLU A 204 -57.24 -25.40 -13.09
N ALA A 205 -57.33 -26.20 -12.03
CA ALA A 205 -58.22 -25.98 -10.88
C ALA A 205 -57.61 -25.03 -9.83
N GLY A 206 -56.30 -24.79 -9.90
CA GLY A 206 -55.51 -23.98 -8.98
C GLY A 206 -54.87 -24.76 -7.82
N ASN A 207 -54.86 -26.09 -7.85
CA ASN A 207 -54.12 -26.89 -6.87
C ASN A 207 -52.62 -26.85 -7.20
N THR A 208 -51.77 -26.99 -6.17
CA THR A 208 -50.32 -26.75 -6.34
C THR A 208 -49.43 -27.73 -5.62
N THR A 209 -48.33 -28.09 -6.29
CA THR A 209 -47.22 -28.84 -5.72
C THR A 209 -45.95 -28.01 -5.79
N THR A 210 -45.20 -27.96 -4.69
CA THR A 210 -43.97 -27.15 -4.59
C THR A 210 -42.80 -28.00 -4.13
N HIS A 211 -41.67 -27.85 -4.82
CA HIS A 211 -40.36 -28.37 -4.38
C HIS A 211 -39.37 -27.22 -4.15
N VAL A 212 -38.58 -27.33 -3.10
CA VAL A 212 -37.55 -26.34 -2.74
C VAL A 212 -36.21 -27.05 -2.63
N GLN A 213 -35.19 -26.47 -3.28
CA GLN A 213 -33.79 -26.85 -3.11
C GLN A 213 -33.02 -25.68 -2.49
N ILE A 214 -32.24 -25.97 -1.45
CA ILE A 214 -31.30 -25.04 -0.84
C ILE A 214 -29.87 -25.45 -1.20
N ILE A 215 -29.15 -24.57 -1.88
CA ILE A 215 -27.72 -24.71 -2.19
C ILE A 215 -26.95 -23.81 -1.25
N THR A 216 -26.13 -24.40 -0.39
CA THR A 216 -25.22 -23.66 0.49
C THR A 216 -23.86 -23.54 -0.19
N VAL A 217 -23.49 -22.32 -0.57
CA VAL A 217 -22.17 -22.01 -1.12
C VAL A 217 -21.26 -21.62 0.04
N GLN A 218 -20.11 -22.27 0.17
CA GLN A 218 -19.10 -21.95 1.18
C GLN A 218 -17.70 -22.07 0.61
N ASP A 219 -16.88 -21.06 0.88
CA ASP A 219 -15.45 -21.07 0.63
C ASP A 219 -14.73 -21.68 1.85
N THR A 220 -14.14 -22.84 1.65
CA THR A 220 -13.37 -23.56 2.68
C THR A 220 -11.90 -23.77 2.31
N GLN A 221 -11.48 -23.26 1.15
CA GLN A 221 -10.15 -23.51 0.62
C GLN A 221 -9.26 -22.29 0.85
N ALA A 222 -8.01 -22.56 1.22
CA ALA A 222 -7.02 -21.50 1.33
C ALA A 222 -6.49 -21.12 -0.05
N PRO A 223 -6.10 -19.85 -0.26
CA PRO A 223 -5.46 -19.43 -1.49
C PRO A 223 -4.22 -20.27 -1.82
N VAL A 224 -3.97 -20.48 -3.12
CA VAL A 224 -2.78 -21.17 -3.63
C VAL A 224 -1.70 -20.13 -3.91
N PRO A 225 -0.64 -20.05 -3.08
CA PRO A 225 0.32 -18.95 -3.14
C PRO A 225 1.23 -19.08 -4.36
N SER A 226 1.48 -17.96 -5.05
CA SER A 226 2.47 -17.84 -6.12
C SER A 226 3.44 -16.70 -5.77
N CYS A 227 4.40 -17.00 -4.91
CA CYS A 227 5.32 -16.01 -4.37
C CYS A 227 6.65 -16.04 -5.12
N THR A 228 7.24 -14.86 -5.31
CA THR A 228 8.47 -14.66 -6.05
C THR A 228 9.48 -13.89 -5.22
N ASP A 229 10.74 -14.30 -5.30
CA ASP A 229 11.86 -13.60 -4.67
C ASP A 229 11.94 -12.16 -5.18
N GLN A 230 12.28 -11.23 -4.29
CA GLN A 230 12.33 -9.80 -4.57
C GLN A 230 13.74 -9.28 -4.42
N THR A 231 14.09 -8.28 -5.23
CA THR A 231 15.30 -7.47 -5.05
C THR A 231 14.86 -6.05 -4.76
N LEU A 232 15.31 -5.51 -3.62
CA LEU A 232 15.02 -4.14 -3.20
C LEU A 232 16.31 -3.35 -3.23
N THR A 233 16.24 -2.16 -3.82
CA THR A 233 17.34 -1.19 -3.81
C THR A 233 17.00 -0.13 -2.77
N LEU A 234 17.93 0.15 -1.86
CA LEU A 234 17.76 1.21 -0.86
C LEU A 234 17.72 2.59 -1.53
N ASP A 235 16.89 3.49 -1.00
CA ASP A 235 16.79 4.89 -1.44
C ASP A 235 17.95 5.75 -0.93
N LEU A 236 17.96 7.04 -1.30
CA LEU A 236 18.98 8.03 -0.87
C LEU A 236 19.10 8.20 0.65
N TYR A 237 18.09 7.78 1.41
CA TYR A 237 18.09 7.80 2.88
C TYR A 237 18.46 6.45 3.49
N GLY A 238 18.79 5.43 2.67
CA GLY A 238 19.14 4.09 3.09
C GLY A 238 17.93 3.23 3.47
N ASN A 239 16.74 3.50 2.92
CA ASN A 239 15.51 2.74 3.22
C ASN A 239 14.93 2.09 1.96
N ALA A 240 14.33 0.92 2.10
CA ALA A 240 13.48 0.31 1.08
C ALA A 240 12.20 -0.26 1.70
N THR A 241 11.16 -0.36 0.88
CA THR A 241 9.89 -0.97 1.30
C THR A 241 9.53 -2.14 0.37
N LEU A 242 9.22 -3.28 0.97
CA LEU A 242 8.64 -4.42 0.26
C LEU A 242 7.13 -4.20 0.11
N ASP A 243 6.63 -4.32 -1.12
CA ASP A 243 5.20 -4.48 -1.39
C ASP A 243 4.84 -5.99 -1.39
N PRO A 244 4.13 -6.50 -0.37
CA PRO A 244 3.74 -7.91 -0.31
C PRO A 244 2.83 -8.33 -1.46
N VAL A 245 2.04 -7.40 -2.02
CA VAL A 245 1.10 -7.67 -3.11
C VAL A 245 1.86 -7.98 -4.40
N VAL A 246 2.91 -7.21 -4.69
CA VAL A 246 3.80 -7.48 -5.84
C VAL A 246 4.52 -8.81 -5.65
N ALA A 247 5.02 -9.09 -4.44
CA ALA A 247 5.77 -10.31 -4.16
C ALA A 247 4.95 -11.60 -4.31
N ALA A 248 3.63 -11.52 -4.08
CA ALA A 248 2.69 -12.62 -4.22
C ALA A 248 1.82 -12.54 -5.49
N ALA A 249 2.23 -11.74 -6.48
CA ALA A 249 1.51 -11.57 -7.74
C ALA A 249 1.28 -12.92 -8.43
N GLY A 250 0.02 -13.19 -8.81
CA GLY A 250 -0.39 -14.44 -9.44
C GLY A 250 -0.88 -15.51 -8.45
N THR A 251 -0.95 -15.21 -7.15
CA THR A 251 -1.68 -16.05 -6.20
C THR A 251 -3.13 -16.19 -6.66
N THR A 252 -3.66 -17.41 -6.62
CA THR A 252 -5.03 -17.69 -7.06
C THR A 252 -5.82 -18.28 -5.91
N ASP A 253 -7.12 -18.05 -5.93
CA ASP A 253 -8.08 -18.72 -5.08
C ASP A 253 -9.24 -19.22 -5.96
N ASN A 254 -9.92 -20.31 -5.57
CA ASN A 254 -11.03 -20.88 -6.35
C ASN A 254 -12.30 -20.02 -6.24
N CYS A 255 -12.43 -19.26 -5.14
CA CYS A 255 -13.58 -18.43 -4.83
C CYS A 255 -13.25 -16.94 -4.99
N ALA A 256 -12.21 -16.47 -4.31
CA ALA A 256 -11.85 -15.06 -4.23
C ALA A 256 -10.96 -14.60 -5.40
N PRO A 257 -11.24 -13.44 -6.02
CA PRO A 257 -10.30 -12.83 -6.95
C PRO A 257 -9.09 -12.30 -6.19
N PHE A 258 -7.93 -12.22 -6.86
CA PHE A 258 -6.68 -11.71 -6.27
C PHE A 258 -6.84 -10.34 -5.58
N SER A 259 -7.67 -9.45 -6.14
CA SER A 259 -7.93 -8.11 -5.59
C SER A 259 -8.66 -8.10 -4.24
N ALA A 260 -9.31 -9.19 -3.86
CA ALA A 260 -10.01 -9.34 -2.58
C ALA A 260 -9.15 -10.05 -1.51
N LEU A 261 -7.98 -10.56 -1.89
CA LEU A 261 -7.08 -11.22 -0.94
C LEU A 261 -6.38 -10.18 -0.06
N THR A 262 -6.24 -10.51 1.22
CA THR A 262 -5.40 -9.75 2.14
C THR A 262 -4.01 -10.36 2.16
N ILE A 263 -2.99 -9.58 1.80
CA ILE A 263 -1.61 -10.03 1.69
C ILE A 263 -0.73 -9.18 2.60
N THR A 264 -0.01 -9.84 3.50
CA THR A 264 0.86 -9.19 4.49
C THR A 264 2.22 -9.88 4.53
N ALA A 265 3.25 -9.17 5.01
CA ALA A 265 4.59 -9.72 5.15
C ALA A 265 5.07 -9.60 6.60
N SER A 266 5.96 -10.51 7.02
CA SER A 266 6.59 -10.48 8.34
C SER A 266 7.52 -9.27 8.55
N GLN A 267 8.03 -8.69 7.46
CA GLN A 267 8.85 -7.49 7.42
C GLN A 267 8.55 -6.76 6.11
N THR A 268 8.33 -5.44 6.18
CA THR A 268 8.08 -4.60 5.00
C THR A 268 9.04 -3.44 4.87
N ALA A 269 9.74 -3.04 5.94
CA ALA A 269 10.74 -1.99 5.91
C ALA A 269 12.13 -2.61 6.03
N PHE A 270 13.05 -2.11 5.20
CA PHE A 270 14.43 -2.54 5.12
C PHE A 270 15.33 -1.31 5.19
N ASP A 271 16.46 -1.44 5.87
CA ASP A 271 17.46 -0.39 5.94
C ASP A 271 18.88 -0.93 5.70
N CYS A 272 19.90 -0.11 5.96
CA CYS A 272 21.30 -0.47 5.78
C CYS A 272 21.78 -1.66 6.63
N GLU A 273 21.09 -2.02 7.73
CA GLU A 273 21.42 -3.22 8.50
C GLU A 273 20.92 -4.51 7.81
N ASP A 274 19.98 -4.39 6.87
CA ASP A 274 19.37 -5.51 6.15
C ASP A 274 20.04 -5.84 4.81
N VAL A 275 21.13 -5.15 4.43
CA VAL A 275 21.86 -5.39 3.18
C VAL A 275 22.32 -6.85 3.09
N GLY A 276 22.00 -7.49 1.97
CA GLY A 276 22.17 -8.94 1.76
C GLY A 276 20.85 -9.65 1.53
N THR A 277 20.78 -10.94 1.82
CA THR A 277 19.58 -11.74 1.58
C THR A 277 18.93 -12.16 2.90
N THR A 278 17.67 -11.80 3.08
CA THR A 278 16.84 -12.14 4.24
C THR A 278 15.58 -12.88 3.81
N GLN A 279 15.12 -13.84 4.62
CA GLN A 279 13.84 -14.51 4.37
C GLN A 279 12.68 -13.74 4.94
N VAL A 280 11.67 -13.50 4.11
CA VAL A 280 10.41 -12.85 4.50
C VAL A 280 9.28 -13.86 4.30
N THR A 281 8.40 -13.95 5.31
CA THR A 281 7.19 -14.78 5.20
C THR A 281 6.02 -13.91 4.77
N ILE A 282 5.40 -14.27 3.65
CA ILE A 282 4.17 -13.64 3.17
C ILE A 282 2.98 -14.49 3.67
N THR A 283 2.02 -13.82 4.29
CA THR A 283 0.75 -14.41 4.74
C THR A 283 -0.37 -13.89 3.85
N ILE A 284 -1.11 -14.81 3.23
CA ILE A 284 -2.23 -14.50 2.34
C ILE A 284 -3.48 -15.08 2.96
N SER A 285 -4.55 -14.29 3.03
CA SER A 285 -5.87 -14.74 3.46
C SER A 285 -6.95 -14.27 2.50
N ASP A 286 -7.93 -15.13 2.25
CA ASP A 286 -9.17 -14.73 1.57
C ASP A 286 -10.13 -13.96 2.52
N PRO A 287 -11.24 -13.41 2.00
CA PRO A 287 -12.25 -12.73 2.81
C PRO A 287 -13.00 -13.61 3.83
N CYS A 288 -12.99 -14.93 3.67
CA CYS A 288 -13.59 -15.90 4.59
C CYS A 288 -12.62 -16.38 5.69
N GLY A 289 -11.37 -15.95 5.61
CA GLY A 289 -10.35 -16.19 6.62
C GLY A 289 -9.59 -17.50 6.42
N ASN A 290 -9.71 -18.19 5.28
CA ASN A 290 -8.78 -19.28 4.99
C ASN A 290 -7.42 -18.66 4.63
N THR A 291 -6.35 -19.27 5.14
CA THR A 291 -5.01 -18.66 5.11
C THR A 291 -3.96 -19.62 4.57
N THR A 292 -2.99 -19.06 3.86
CA THR A 292 -1.79 -19.74 3.39
C THR A 292 -0.56 -18.88 3.66
N THR A 293 0.62 -19.49 3.65
CA THR A 293 1.89 -18.78 3.81
C THR A 293 2.91 -19.29 2.81
N CYS A 294 3.77 -18.40 2.35
CA CYS A 294 4.94 -18.73 1.55
C CYS A 294 6.14 -17.93 2.06
N THR A 295 7.35 -18.42 1.79
CA THR A 295 8.59 -17.73 2.13
C THR A 295 9.29 -17.31 0.84
N ILE A 296 9.73 -16.06 0.80
CA ILE A 296 10.53 -15.52 -0.30
C ILE A 296 11.90 -15.09 0.23
N ASN A 297 12.90 -15.09 -0.65
CA ASN A 297 14.15 -14.39 -0.39
C ASN A 297 13.99 -12.94 -0.85
N VAL A 298 14.26 -12.01 0.05
CA VAL A 298 14.40 -10.59 -0.27
C VAL A 298 15.88 -10.27 -0.27
N THR A 299 16.40 -9.89 -1.43
CA THR A 299 17.78 -9.42 -1.58
C THR A 299 17.77 -7.91 -1.54
N VAL A 300 18.26 -7.34 -0.45
CA VAL A 300 18.49 -5.91 -0.31
C VAL A 300 19.87 -5.62 -0.87
N VAL A 301 19.91 -4.81 -1.93
CA VAL A 301 21.14 -4.29 -2.48
C VAL A 301 21.28 -2.83 -2.07
N GLU A 302 22.53 -2.40 -1.90
CA GLU A 302 22.83 -0.99 -1.75
C GLU A 302 22.28 -0.23 -2.98
N GLY A 303 21.81 0.99 -2.75
CA GLY A 303 21.53 1.91 -3.84
C GLY A 303 22.84 2.46 -4.42
N GLU A 304 22.72 3.52 -5.20
CA GLU A 304 23.89 4.25 -5.71
C GLU A 304 24.75 4.85 -4.56
N ALA A 305 24.14 5.09 -3.40
CA ALA A 305 24.86 5.46 -2.18
C ALA A 305 25.17 4.22 -1.30
N PRO A 306 26.45 3.97 -0.96
CA PRO A 306 26.81 2.83 -0.14
C PRO A 306 26.37 3.04 1.31
N CYS A 307 25.87 1.98 1.95
CA CYS A 307 25.42 2.01 3.35
C CYS A 307 26.56 2.24 4.32
N ASN A 308 27.75 1.77 3.95
CA ASN A 308 28.99 2.18 4.58
C ASN A 308 29.60 3.29 3.73
N PRO A 309 29.69 4.55 4.21
CA PRO A 309 30.22 5.65 3.41
C PRO A 309 31.61 5.31 2.89
N GLU A 310 31.74 5.09 1.57
CA GLU A 310 33.04 4.99 0.92
C GLU A 310 33.53 6.42 0.70
N TYR A 311 34.47 6.82 1.55
CA TYR A 311 34.91 8.21 1.65
C TYR A 311 35.71 8.61 0.41
N ASP A 312 35.04 9.16 -0.60
CA ASP A 312 35.74 9.87 -1.66
C ASP A 312 36.15 11.25 -1.13
N VAL A 313 37.46 11.43 -0.97
CA VAL A 313 38.09 12.62 -0.44
C VAL A 313 38.74 13.46 -1.55
N ASN A 314 38.51 13.11 -2.81
CA ASN A 314 39.15 13.70 -3.99
C ASN A 314 38.64 15.11 -4.32
N GLY A 315 37.57 15.60 -3.67
CA GLY A 315 37.05 16.96 -3.87
C GLY A 315 37.64 18.06 -2.98
N SER A 316 38.28 17.72 -1.84
CA SER A 316 38.74 18.73 -0.87
C SER A 316 40.07 19.38 -1.26
N ASP A 317 39.98 20.69 -1.50
CA ASP A 317 40.86 21.62 -2.23
C ASP A 317 42.25 21.90 -1.59
N PRO A 318 43.24 22.38 -2.38
CA PRO A 318 44.63 22.60 -2.03
C PRO A 318 44.82 23.76 -1.06
N CYS A 319 45.96 23.75 -0.37
CA CYS A 319 46.43 24.84 0.47
C CYS A 319 46.35 26.20 -0.25
N VAL A 320 45.35 27.02 0.08
CA VAL A 320 45.28 28.40 -0.45
C VAL A 320 45.93 29.35 0.55
N CYS A 321 47.06 29.92 0.17
CA CYS A 321 47.74 30.95 0.96
C CYS A 321 46.84 32.18 1.13
N LEU A 322 46.71 32.67 2.36
CA LEU A 322 46.02 33.93 2.66
C LEU A 322 46.98 35.07 2.99
N ASN A 323 48.13 34.75 3.59
CA ASN A 323 49.22 35.67 3.82
C ASN A 323 50.54 34.92 4.05
N ASN A 324 51.59 35.32 3.34
CA ASN A 324 52.94 34.90 3.67
C ASN A 324 53.44 35.82 4.78
N ALA A 325 53.61 35.28 5.97
CA ALA A 325 53.90 36.09 7.14
C ALA A 325 55.38 36.51 7.17
N THR A 326 55.73 37.40 8.11
CA THR A 326 57.05 38.08 8.12
C THR A 326 58.24 37.16 8.39
N ASP A 327 58.00 35.90 8.73
CA ASP A 327 59.01 34.85 8.87
C ASP A 327 58.48 33.50 8.34
N LEU A 328 59.40 32.56 8.13
CA LEU A 328 59.10 31.21 7.58
C LEU A 328 58.31 30.31 8.55
N THR A 329 57.74 30.84 9.65
CA THR A 329 57.10 30.03 10.69
C THR A 329 55.67 30.44 11.01
N ASN A 330 55.11 31.42 10.31
CA ASN A 330 53.82 32.01 10.68
C ASN A 330 52.81 32.29 9.54
N GLY A 331 52.99 31.70 8.35
CA GLY A 331 52.02 31.84 7.24
C GLY A 331 50.65 31.22 7.56
N GLN A 332 49.57 31.76 6.99
CA GLN A 332 48.21 31.18 7.10
C GLN A 332 47.72 30.59 5.78
N PHE A 333 47.04 29.45 5.90
CA PHE A 333 46.40 28.72 4.81
C PHE A 333 44.90 28.59 5.05
N SER A 334 44.10 28.74 4.00
CA SER A 334 42.69 28.37 3.99
C SER A 334 42.55 26.87 3.76
N GLU A 335 41.62 26.25 4.47
CA GLU A 335 41.26 24.85 4.33
C GLU A 335 39.76 24.74 3.99
N LEU A 336 39.43 23.85 3.06
CA LEU A 336 38.07 23.42 2.78
C LEU A 336 37.97 21.90 2.95
N ILE A 337 37.26 21.45 3.99
CA ILE A 337 36.99 20.03 4.23
C ILE A 337 35.64 19.69 3.58
N GLN A 338 35.61 18.66 2.74
CA GLN A 338 34.38 18.14 2.12
C GLN A 338 34.19 16.67 2.49
N ILE A 339 32.94 16.29 2.82
CA ILE A 339 32.54 14.92 3.16
C ILE A 339 31.35 14.52 2.29
N HIS A 340 31.45 13.34 1.67
CA HIS A 340 30.42 12.68 0.89
C HIS A 340 29.65 11.68 1.76
N ALA A 341 28.34 11.87 1.94
CA ALA A 341 27.52 10.97 2.75
C ALA A 341 26.03 10.99 2.34
N LEU A 342 25.25 10.04 2.89
CA LEU A 342 23.79 10.00 2.72
C LEU A 342 23.14 11.33 3.12
N ALA A 343 22.06 11.68 2.43
CA ALA A 343 21.31 12.90 2.71
C ALA A 343 20.70 12.87 4.13
N GLY A 344 20.55 14.05 4.74
CA GLY A 344 19.93 14.20 6.07
C GLY A 344 20.83 13.89 7.26
N GLN A 345 22.09 13.53 7.04
CA GLN A 345 23.10 13.49 8.10
C GLN A 345 23.48 14.91 8.56
N THR A 346 24.02 15.02 9.78
CA THR A 346 24.62 16.25 10.29
C THR A 346 26.05 15.98 10.72
N TRP A 347 27.02 16.64 10.08
CA TRP A 347 28.44 16.50 10.39
C TRP A 347 28.95 17.65 11.27
N SER A 348 29.79 17.34 12.25
CA SER A 348 30.34 18.33 13.16
C SER A 348 31.77 18.02 13.62
N VAL A 349 32.52 19.06 13.95
CA VAL A 349 33.87 18.94 14.52
C VAL A 349 33.79 18.43 15.95
N VAL A 350 34.32 17.25 16.21
CA VAL A 350 34.41 16.65 17.55
C VAL A 350 35.61 17.19 18.32
N SER A 351 36.76 17.28 17.66
CA SER A 351 37.97 17.86 18.20
C SER A 351 38.85 18.42 17.09
N SER A 352 39.62 19.46 17.38
CA SER A 352 40.62 19.95 16.43
C SER A 352 41.84 20.53 17.15
N THR A 353 43.02 20.37 16.53
CA THR A 353 44.28 20.99 16.95
C THR A 353 44.90 21.65 15.72
N GLY A 354 45.32 22.92 15.83
CA GLY A 354 45.90 23.67 14.71
C GLY A 354 44.89 24.22 13.70
N LEU A 355 43.60 23.96 13.87
CA LEU A 355 42.51 24.48 13.03
C LEU A 355 41.85 25.70 13.67
N TYR A 356 41.72 26.77 12.90
CA TYR A 356 41.21 28.07 13.31
C TYR A 356 40.03 28.50 12.45
N THR A 357 39.22 29.43 12.94
CA THR A 357 38.07 29.91 12.19
C THR A 357 38.50 30.60 10.88
N ALA A 358 37.63 30.56 9.86
CA ALA A 358 37.88 31.20 8.57
C ALA A 358 38.14 32.72 8.64
N THR A 359 37.83 33.37 9.76
CA THR A 359 38.03 34.80 10.03
C THR A 359 39.19 35.08 11.01
N SER A 360 39.98 34.07 11.37
CA SER A 360 41.07 34.20 12.35
C SER A 360 42.11 35.23 11.89
N PRO A 361 42.61 36.11 12.80
CA PRO A 361 43.63 37.11 12.46
C PRO A 361 44.98 36.46 12.15
N ALA A 362 45.80 37.15 11.35
CA ALA A 362 47.17 36.76 11.00
C ALA A 362 48.09 36.65 12.23
N PRO A 363 48.97 35.63 12.36
CA PRO A 363 49.92 35.59 13.45
C PRO A 363 50.89 36.78 13.33
N PRO A 364 51.49 37.25 14.45
CA PRO A 364 51.47 36.67 15.80
C PRO A 364 50.21 37.00 16.61
N ALA A 365 49.17 37.59 16.01
CA ALA A 365 47.91 37.84 16.72
C ALA A 365 47.28 36.51 17.19
N ALA A 366 46.59 36.56 18.34
CA ALA A 366 45.97 35.38 18.94
C ALA A 366 44.90 34.79 18.00
N PRO A 367 45.16 33.61 17.37
CA PRO A 367 44.20 33.01 16.46
C PRO A 367 43.01 32.45 17.24
N VAL A 368 41.86 32.33 16.58
CA VAL A 368 40.62 31.82 17.19
C VAL A 368 40.44 30.35 16.81
N PRO A 369 40.57 29.39 17.75
CA PRO A 369 40.38 27.96 17.44
C PRO A 369 38.96 27.64 16.99
N VAL A 370 38.81 26.63 16.14
CA VAL A 370 37.50 26.05 15.84
C VAL A 370 36.93 25.40 17.10
N ALA A 371 35.69 25.75 17.47
CA ALA A 371 35.00 25.16 18.60
C ALA A 371 34.48 23.75 18.28
N ASN A 372 34.53 22.86 19.26
CA ASN A 372 33.84 21.58 19.17
C ASN A 372 32.33 21.81 18.97
N GLY A 373 31.73 21.05 18.07
CA GLY A 373 30.35 21.18 17.63
C GLY A 373 30.15 22.15 16.46
N ALA A 374 31.20 22.74 15.90
CA ALA A 374 31.10 23.51 14.66
C ALA A 374 30.53 22.60 13.55
N GLN A 375 29.43 23.03 12.95
CA GLN A 375 28.65 22.24 12.00
C GLN A 375 29.20 22.44 10.58
N PHE A 376 29.19 21.36 9.81
CA PHE A 376 29.35 21.41 8.38
C PHE A 376 28.07 21.96 7.75
N THR A 377 28.22 22.73 6.68
CA THR A 377 27.09 23.18 5.88
C THR A 377 26.87 22.20 4.74
N PRO A 378 25.65 21.66 4.55
CA PRO A 378 25.29 21.03 3.28
C PRO A 378 25.62 22.01 2.15
N GLY A 379 26.38 21.57 1.15
CA GLY A 379 26.70 22.38 -0.02
C GLY A 379 25.49 22.52 -0.94
N ASP A 380 25.39 23.65 -1.63
CA ASP A 380 24.35 23.95 -2.63
C ASP A 380 24.78 23.57 -4.08
N GLN A 381 25.85 22.79 -4.27
CA GLN A 381 26.37 22.51 -5.62
C GLN A 381 25.86 21.19 -6.19
N ASP A 382 25.14 21.36 -7.29
CA ASP A 382 24.96 20.45 -8.39
C ASP A 382 26.27 19.89 -8.95
N GLY A 383 26.28 18.61 -9.34
CA GLY A 383 26.84 18.24 -10.63
C GLY A 383 28.24 17.63 -10.66
N LEU A 384 28.43 16.49 -9.99
CA LEU A 384 29.18 15.42 -10.62
C LEU A 384 28.20 14.27 -10.89
N ASP A 385 27.82 14.18 -12.16
CA ASP A 385 27.26 12.99 -12.82
C ASP A 385 28.18 11.79 -12.54
N ASN A 386 27.95 11.13 -11.41
CA ASN A 386 28.83 10.10 -10.86
C ASN A 386 28.49 8.70 -11.42
N ASP A 387 27.37 8.57 -12.14
CA ASP A 387 26.95 7.38 -12.87
C ASP A 387 27.17 7.49 -14.39
N GLY A 388 27.48 8.69 -14.90
CA GLY A 388 27.86 8.98 -16.27
C GLY A 388 26.68 9.11 -17.24
N ASP A 389 25.48 9.41 -16.74
CA ASP A 389 24.23 9.50 -17.52
C ASP A 389 24.00 10.89 -18.17
N GLY A 390 24.78 11.89 -17.77
CA GLY A 390 24.76 13.26 -18.28
C GLY A 390 23.61 14.13 -17.76
N ALA A 391 22.88 13.69 -16.74
CA ALA A 391 21.87 14.46 -16.03
C ALA A 391 22.47 15.04 -14.72
N THR A 392 22.16 16.30 -14.45
CA THR A 392 22.32 16.89 -13.11
C THR A 392 20.94 16.85 -12.47
N ASP A 393 20.55 15.70 -11.93
CA ASP A 393 19.30 15.58 -11.19
C ASP A 393 19.57 15.28 -9.71
N GLU A 394 18.84 15.99 -8.85
CA GLU A 394 19.09 16.06 -7.40
C GLU A 394 18.61 14.80 -6.64
N ALA A 395 18.07 13.79 -7.34
CA ALA A 395 17.31 12.71 -6.71
C ALA A 395 18.19 11.53 -6.25
N ASP A 396 19.32 11.32 -6.92
CA ASP A 396 20.16 10.12 -6.75
C ASP A 396 21.60 10.45 -6.27
N GLU A 397 21.88 11.69 -5.86
CA GLU A 397 23.24 12.17 -5.56
C GLU A 397 23.61 12.17 -4.05
N ILE A 398 24.84 11.69 -3.76
CA ILE A 398 25.52 11.84 -2.48
C ILE A 398 25.54 13.33 -2.05
N GLN A 399 25.16 13.63 -0.80
CA GLN A 399 25.20 15.01 -0.31
C GLN A 399 26.63 15.41 0.10
N TYR A 400 27.07 16.57 -0.39
CA TYR A 400 28.31 17.21 0.03
C TYR A 400 28.09 17.98 1.34
N TYR A 401 28.96 17.73 2.33
CA TYR A 401 29.06 18.50 3.56
C TYR A 401 30.38 19.26 3.58
N THR A 402 30.32 20.59 3.74
CA THR A 402 31.49 21.47 3.61
C THR A 402 31.82 22.17 4.94
N PHE A 403 33.11 22.35 5.21
CA PHE A 403 33.60 23.11 6.36
C PHE A 403 34.86 23.92 6.01
N ALA A 404 34.78 25.25 6.18
CA ALA A 404 35.87 26.16 5.87
C ALA A 404 36.61 26.63 7.13
N ALA A 405 37.94 26.61 7.10
CA ALA A 405 38.79 26.93 8.24
C ALA A 405 40.17 27.48 7.81
N ARG A 406 41.04 27.78 8.78
CA ARG A 406 42.44 28.16 8.56
C ARG A 406 43.40 27.31 9.38
N HIS A 407 44.63 27.14 8.94
CA HIS A 407 45.73 26.64 9.77
C HIS A 407 47.04 27.40 9.50
N VAL A 408 48.10 27.10 10.26
CA VAL A 408 49.40 27.76 10.16
C VAL A 408 50.47 26.84 9.54
N ASP A 409 51.50 27.47 8.97
CA ASP A 409 52.65 26.81 8.34
C ASP A 409 53.36 25.82 9.27
N ALA A 410 53.81 24.70 8.68
CA ALA A 410 54.51 23.58 9.29
C ALA A 410 53.82 22.86 10.47
N GLN A 411 52.86 23.48 11.15
CA GLN A 411 52.07 22.87 12.22
C GLN A 411 50.87 22.10 11.67
N GLY A 412 50.28 22.58 10.57
CA GLY A 412 49.10 21.97 9.97
C GLY A 412 47.91 21.94 10.92
N PHE A 413 47.03 20.97 10.72
CA PHE A 413 45.99 20.64 11.69
C PHE A 413 45.70 19.14 11.75
N MET A 414 45.09 18.73 12.86
CA MET A 414 44.36 17.48 12.96
C MET A 414 42.94 17.78 13.46
N ALA A 415 41.94 17.19 12.83
CA ALA A 415 40.54 17.33 13.21
C ALA A 415 39.85 15.96 13.22
N THR A 416 39.08 15.69 14.26
CA THR A 416 38.11 14.60 14.28
C THR A 416 36.74 15.19 14.00
N VAL A 417 36.02 14.63 13.04
CA VAL A 417 34.65 15.02 12.69
C VAL A 417 33.73 13.80 12.80
N ALA A 418 32.47 14.02 13.13
CA ALA A 418 31.50 12.94 13.28
C ALA A 418 30.12 13.34 12.78
N ASN A 419 29.33 12.34 12.35
CA ASN A 419 27.94 12.52 12.02
C ASN A 419 27.00 12.14 13.19
N ASN A 420 25.70 12.39 13.00
CA ASN A 420 24.65 12.02 13.96
C ASN A 420 24.34 10.52 14.01
N VAL A 421 24.85 9.72 13.06
CA VAL A 421 24.67 8.26 13.05
C VAL A 421 25.85 7.50 13.70
N GLY A 422 26.90 8.21 14.12
CA GLY A 422 27.98 7.69 14.97
C GLY A 422 29.31 7.47 14.25
N ASP A 423 29.38 7.73 12.95
CA ASP A 423 30.63 7.62 12.18
C ASP A 423 31.60 8.74 12.54
N GLN A 424 32.90 8.43 12.49
CA GLN A 424 33.96 9.39 12.79
C GLN A 424 35.07 9.34 11.74
N LEU A 425 35.62 10.51 11.42
CA LEU A 425 36.75 10.68 10.53
C LEU A 425 37.85 11.50 11.21
N GLU A 426 39.10 11.04 11.10
CA GLU A 426 40.28 11.79 11.49
C GLU A 426 40.96 12.36 10.23
N TYR A 427 40.95 13.68 10.13
CA TYR A 427 41.53 14.43 9.03
C TYR A 427 42.77 15.17 9.51
N MET A 428 43.86 15.06 8.75
CA MET A 428 45.04 15.88 8.98
C MET A 428 45.60 16.42 7.67
N ASN A 429 45.90 17.71 7.66
CA ASN A 429 46.58 18.37 6.56
C ASN A 429 47.74 19.20 7.11
N THR A 430 48.84 19.20 6.40
CA THR A 430 49.98 20.07 6.69
C THR A 430 50.48 20.66 5.39
N CYS A 431 50.43 21.98 5.28
CA CYS A 431 50.98 22.72 4.15
C CYS A 431 52.38 23.21 4.50
N TYR A 432 53.26 23.18 3.50
CA TYR A 432 54.62 23.69 3.60
C TYR A 432 54.94 24.62 2.44
N TYR A 433 55.61 25.74 2.74
CA TYR A 433 56.37 26.46 1.73
C TYR A 433 57.67 25.72 1.42
N PRO A 434 58.06 25.61 0.13
CA PRO A 434 59.38 25.11 -0.18
C PRO A 434 60.41 26.15 0.27
N THR A 435 61.28 25.74 1.18
CA THR A 435 62.32 26.57 1.79
C THR A 435 63.65 26.31 1.07
N PRO A 436 64.13 27.24 0.22
CA PRO A 436 65.33 27.00 -0.57
C PRO A 436 66.61 27.12 0.27
N LEU A 437 67.56 26.20 0.04
CA LEU A 437 68.89 26.16 0.63
C LEU A 437 69.94 25.92 -0.46
N PHE A 438 71.14 26.49 -0.31
CA PHE A 438 72.24 26.30 -1.26
C PHE A 438 73.03 25.02 -0.99
N THR A 439 72.84 23.96 -1.75
CA THR A 439 73.56 22.69 -1.52
C THR A 439 75.01 22.70 -1.98
N ASN A 440 75.31 23.38 -3.08
CA ASN A 440 76.65 23.41 -3.67
C ASN A 440 77.57 24.52 -3.11
N LEU A 441 77.08 25.30 -2.14
CA LEU A 441 77.86 26.35 -1.45
C LEU A 441 78.08 26.07 0.05
N ASP A 442 77.40 25.05 0.61
CA ASP A 442 77.33 24.78 2.06
C ASP A 442 78.36 23.75 2.60
N GLN A 443 79.19 23.11 1.77
CA GLN A 443 80.16 22.12 2.24
C GLN A 443 81.50 22.75 2.67
N ASP A 444 82.12 22.19 3.72
CA ASP A 444 83.21 22.78 4.53
C ASP A 444 84.51 23.18 3.80
N PHE A 445 84.65 23.00 2.48
CA PHE A 445 85.87 23.35 1.73
C PHE A 445 85.63 23.61 0.22
N CYS A 446 84.42 23.94 -0.21
CA CYS A 446 83.86 23.37 -1.44
C CYS A 446 83.72 24.33 -2.64
N LEU A 447 84.23 24.04 -3.85
CA LEU A 447 84.76 22.78 -4.39
C LEU A 447 85.96 22.95 -5.34
N SER A 448 86.69 21.84 -5.43
CA SER A 448 87.78 21.51 -6.36
C SER A 448 87.38 21.65 -7.83
N THR A 449 88.25 22.34 -8.59
CA THR A 449 88.20 22.72 -10.03
C THR A 449 87.08 23.68 -10.45
N PRO A 450 87.31 25.01 -10.44
CA PRO A 450 86.44 25.98 -11.11
C PRO A 450 86.43 25.81 -12.64
N PRO A 451 85.36 26.24 -13.35
CA PRO A 451 84.11 26.83 -12.84
C PRO A 451 83.09 25.78 -12.34
N PHE A 452 82.15 26.20 -11.47
CA PHE A 452 81.06 25.35 -10.95
C PHE A 452 79.68 26.02 -11.06
N GLU A 453 78.60 25.24 -11.01
CA GLU A 453 77.21 25.70 -11.08
C GLU A 453 76.59 25.76 -9.66
N PRO A 454 76.01 26.90 -9.23
CA PRO A 454 75.27 26.95 -7.99
C PRO A 454 73.98 26.14 -8.11
N GLU A 455 73.61 25.44 -7.05
CA GLU A 455 72.36 24.69 -6.96
C GLU A 455 71.61 25.10 -5.68
N VAL A 456 70.29 25.08 -5.77
CA VAL A 456 69.38 25.18 -4.62
C VAL A 456 68.59 23.89 -4.50
N THR A 457 68.34 23.45 -3.27
CA THR A 457 67.38 22.38 -2.97
C THR A 457 66.44 22.83 -1.87
N ASP A 458 65.45 22.00 -1.57
CA ASP A 458 64.60 22.20 -0.39
C ASP A 458 65.27 21.67 0.88
N GLN A 459 64.92 22.27 2.02
CA GLN A 459 65.33 21.76 3.35
C GLN A 459 64.73 20.39 3.68
N TYR A 460 63.60 20.05 3.05
CA TYR A 460 62.81 18.86 3.36
C TYR A 460 62.99 17.71 2.35
N ALA A 461 64.16 17.66 1.71
CA ALA A 461 64.67 16.56 0.91
C ALA A 461 63.67 15.96 -0.10
N GLY A 462 63.51 16.66 -1.23
CA GLY A 462 62.98 16.09 -2.47
C GLY A 462 61.47 16.19 -2.66
N ASN A 463 60.81 17.14 -1.99
CA ASN A 463 59.36 17.34 -2.10
C ASN A 463 58.96 18.70 -2.73
N GLY A 464 59.90 19.59 -3.02
CA GLY A 464 59.64 20.88 -3.66
C GLY A 464 59.98 20.89 -5.15
N ALA A 465 58.96 21.04 -6.01
CA ALA A 465 59.16 21.57 -7.36
C ALA A 465 59.12 23.09 -7.28
N TYR A 466 60.24 23.75 -7.57
CA TYR A 466 60.27 25.21 -7.78
C TYR A 466 59.90 25.50 -9.23
N ASN A 467 59.11 26.56 -9.47
CA ASN A 467 58.75 26.95 -10.83
C ASN A 467 59.95 27.52 -11.59
N SER A 468 60.79 28.31 -10.92
CA SER A 468 62.02 28.85 -11.50
C SER A 468 63.04 29.29 -10.44
N VAL A 469 64.32 29.36 -10.84
CA VAL A 469 65.42 29.88 -10.01
C VAL A 469 66.31 30.77 -10.87
N VAL A 470 66.63 31.97 -10.37
CA VAL A 470 67.52 32.94 -11.01
C VAL A 470 68.71 33.23 -10.08
N PHE A 471 69.92 32.94 -10.55
CA PHE A 471 71.15 33.23 -9.80
C PHE A 471 71.81 34.52 -10.28
N THR A 472 72.29 35.33 -9.35
CA THR A 472 73.13 36.51 -9.63
C THR A 472 74.40 36.50 -8.78
N VAL A 473 75.48 37.03 -9.33
CA VAL A 473 76.72 37.33 -8.59
C VAL A 473 76.98 38.83 -8.66
N ASN A 474 77.00 39.50 -7.50
CA ASN A 474 77.04 40.97 -7.39
C ASN A 474 75.94 41.66 -8.24
N GLY A 475 74.75 41.05 -8.34
CA GLY A 475 73.62 41.57 -9.11
C GLY A 475 73.66 41.28 -10.61
N VAL A 476 74.67 40.55 -11.12
CA VAL A 476 74.73 40.12 -12.53
C VAL A 476 74.27 38.67 -12.65
N VAL A 477 73.28 38.40 -13.50
CA VAL A 477 72.76 37.04 -13.74
C VAL A 477 73.87 36.12 -14.27
N THR A 478 73.99 34.93 -13.68
CA THR A 478 74.96 33.92 -14.10
C THR A 478 74.48 32.52 -13.78
N ASN A 479 74.88 31.53 -14.60
CA ASN A 479 74.62 30.11 -14.34
C ASN A 479 75.86 29.39 -13.79
N THR A 480 77.01 30.06 -13.76
CA THR A 480 78.30 29.50 -13.32
C THR A 480 79.07 30.50 -12.48
N ILE A 481 79.80 30.03 -11.48
CA ILE A 481 80.71 30.83 -10.67
C ILE A 481 82.15 30.49 -11.10
N ASP A 482 82.82 31.46 -11.74
CA ASP A 482 84.24 31.38 -12.12
C ASP A 482 85.08 32.35 -11.27
N PRO A 483 85.79 31.84 -10.24
CA PRO A 483 86.65 32.66 -9.38
C PRO A 483 87.82 33.33 -10.13
N ALA A 484 88.23 32.85 -11.30
CA ALA A 484 89.28 33.50 -12.09
C ALA A 484 88.76 34.75 -12.81
N ALA A 485 87.48 34.75 -13.21
CA ALA A 485 86.82 35.89 -13.86
C ALA A 485 86.36 36.97 -12.87
N LEU A 486 86.02 36.58 -11.63
CA LEU A 486 85.52 37.49 -10.59
C LEU A 486 86.62 38.39 -9.98
N GLY A 487 87.87 37.91 -9.95
CA GLY A 487 88.99 38.62 -9.29
C GLY A 487 89.02 38.41 -7.77
N ILE A 488 90.09 38.87 -7.11
CA ILE A 488 90.24 38.78 -5.65
C ILE A 488 89.26 39.76 -4.98
N GLY A 489 88.41 39.28 -4.07
CA GLY A 489 87.41 40.09 -3.38
C GLY A 489 86.24 39.30 -2.80
N ASN A 490 85.33 40.01 -2.12
CA ASN A 490 84.05 39.49 -1.66
C ASN A 490 83.00 39.66 -2.76
N HIS A 491 82.24 38.61 -3.03
CA HIS A 491 81.14 38.61 -3.98
C HIS A 491 79.89 38.03 -3.32
N VAL A 492 78.74 38.65 -3.58
CA VAL A 492 77.43 38.18 -3.12
C VAL A 492 76.86 37.25 -4.18
N VAL A 493 76.48 36.04 -3.78
CA VAL A 493 75.72 35.12 -4.61
C VAL A 493 74.28 35.16 -4.12
N THR A 494 73.36 35.54 -4.99
CA THR A 494 71.93 35.63 -4.67
C THR A 494 71.16 34.70 -5.58
N ALA A 495 70.31 33.85 -5.02
CA ALA A 495 69.32 33.08 -5.76
C ALA A 495 67.93 33.64 -5.45
N THR A 496 67.22 34.06 -6.49
CA THR A 496 65.80 34.39 -6.42
C THR A 496 65.02 33.18 -6.93
N VAL A 497 64.18 32.63 -6.07
CA VAL A 497 63.46 31.37 -6.28
C VAL A 497 61.97 31.67 -6.32
N ASP A 498 61.30 31.34 -7.42
CA ASP A 498 59.85 31.27 -7.46
C ASP A 498 59.42 29.96 -6.79
N ALA A 499 58.93 30.10 -5.56
CA ALA A 499 58.55 28.99 -4.70
C ALA A 499 57.28 28.25 -5.16
N GLY A 500 56.54 28.79 -6.14
CA GLY A 500 55.26 28.20 -6.58
C GLY A 500 54.22 28.11 -5.45
N THR A 501 53.25 27.21 -5.63
CA THR A 501 52.15 26.99 -4.66
C THR A 501 52.59 26.07 -3.50
N ALA A 502 52.03 26.32 -2.32
CA ALA A 502 52.30 25.51 -1.13
C ALA A 502 51.92 24.03 -1.36
N GLN A 503 52.77 23.12 -0.87
CA GLN A 503 52.58 21.68 -1.05
C GLN A 503 51.84 21.07 0.15
N PRO A 504 50.67 20.42 -0.06
CA PRO A 504 49.96 19.72 1.00
C PRO A 504 50.54 18.33 1.30
N SER A 505 50.57 17.95 2.57
CA SER A 505 50.70 16.58 3.04
C SER A 505 49.42 16.19 3.79
N ARG A 506 48.62 15.30 3.19
CA ARG A 506 47.31 14.92 3.70
C ARG A 506 47.25 13.47 4.13
N LYS A 507 46.53 13.20 5.23
CA LYS A 507 46.12 11.86 5.62
C LYS A 507 44.69 11.85 6.13
N VAL A 508 43.97 10.78 5.80
CA VAL A 508 42.63 10.49 6.32
C VAL A 508 42.71 9.15 7.04
N ASN A 509 42.33 9.12 8.31
CA ASN A 509 42.46 7.96 9.19
C ASN A 509 43.88 7.33 9.13
N GLY A 510 44.91 8.18 9.03
CA GLY A 510 46.32 7.78 8.95
C GLY A 510 46.83 7.32 7.57
N VAL A 511 45.96 7.22 6.55
CA VAL A 511 46.31 6.80 5.19
C VAL A 511 46.65 8.03 4.33
N PRO A 512 47.81 8.06 3.64
CA PRO A 512 48.11 9.12 2.67
C PRO A 512 47.14 9.07 1.50
N VAL A 513 46.58 10.22 1.14
CA VAL A 513 45.72 10.39 -0.04
C VAL A 513 46.51 11.18 -1.08
N ALA A 514 46.41 10.79 -2.35
CA ALA A 514 47.12 11.50 -3.42
C ALA A 514 46.58 12.94 -3.52
N GLY A 515 47.47 13.92 -3.56
CA GLY A 515 47.08 15.31 -3.84
C GLY A 515 46.96 15.48 -5.35
N ASP A 516 45.75 15.67 -5.85
CA ASP A 516 45.59 16.25 -7.18
C ASP A 516 44.30 17.07 -7.31
N ALA A 517 44.50 18.31 -7.75
CA ALA A 517 43.52 19.05 -8.54
C ALA A 517 44.24 19.44 -9.84
N THR A 518 44.23 18.56 -10.84
CA THR A 518 44.53 18.90 -12.23
C THR A 518 43.35 19.70 -12.77
N GLY A 519 43.20 20.95 -12.37
CA GLY A 519 42.02 21.75 -12.68
C GLY A 519 42.32 23.23 -12.75
N ASN A 520 41.96 23.83 -13.88
CA ASN A 520 42.30 25.20 -14.29
C ASN A 520 41.44 26.27 -13.58
N ASP A 521 41.12 26.10 -12.29
CA ASP A 521 40.32 27.10 -11.57
C ASP A 521 41.22 28.18 -10.95
N GLY A 522 41.11 29.38 -11.50
CA GLY A 522 42.07 30.47 -11.38
C GLY A 522 42.04 31.19 -10.05
N ARG A 523 42.46 30.53 -8.97
CA ARG A 523 42.88 31.21 -7.74
C ARG A 523 44.38 31.47 -7.81
N LEU A 524 44.69 32.67 -8.29
CA LEU A 524 46.05 33.19 -8.41
C LEU A 524 46.69 33.28 -7.02
N ASP A 525 47.60 32.36 -6.74
CA ASP A 525 48.70 32.60 -5.80
C ASP A 525 49.53 33.77 -6.36
N PRO A 526 49.78 34.85 -5.60
CA PRO A 526 50.54 36.00 -6.08
C PRO A 526 52.01 35.68 -6.44
N GLY A 527 52.49 34.44 -6.24
CA GLY A 527 53.84 34.05 -6.56
C GLY A 527 54.79 34.52 -5.47
N CYS A 528 55.26 33.59 -4.64
CA CYS A 528 56.23 33.91 -3.61
C CYS A 528 57.65 33.83 -4.19
N GLU A 529 58.18 34.96 -4.68
CA GLU A 529 59.61 35.09 -4.92
C GLU A 529 60.35 35.14 -3.58
N GLN A 530 61.14 34.12 -3.31
CA GLN A 530 62.03 34.05 -2.16
C GLN A 530 63.46 34.36 -2.61
N THR A 531 64.12 35.30 -1.94
CA THR A 531 65.51 35.61 -2.23
C THR A 531 66.42 35.10 -1.11
N ILE A 532 67.37 34.23 -1.47
CA ILE A 532 68.41 33.76 -0.56
C ILE A 532 69.77 34.26 -1.04
N SER A 533 70.57 34.82 -0.12
CA SER A 533 71.91 35.32 -0.44
C SER A 533 72.98 34.72 0.46
N THR A 534 74.16 34.49 -0.12
CA THR A 534 75.38 34.05 0.57
C THR A 534 76.60 34.81 0.03
N PHE A 535 77.73 34.76 0.73
CA PHE A 535 78.95 35.46 0.35
C PHE A 535 80.08 34.47 0.04
N ILE A 536 80.71 34.68 -1.12
CA ILE A 536 81.95 34.00 -1.51
C ILE A 536 83.11 35.00 -1.47
N ASN A 537 84.27 34.58 -0.99
CA ASN A 537 85.48 35.40 -0.96
C ASN A 537 86.60 34.70 -1.75
N VAL A 538 87.14 35.39 -2.77
CA VAL A 538 88.25 34.92 -3.61
C VAL A 538 89.55 35.48 -3.06
N VAL A 539 90.46 34.63 -2.56
CA VAL A 539 91.57 35.07 -1.70
C VAL A 539 93.00 34.99 -2.29
N THR A 540 93.25 34.24 -3.38
CA THR A 540 94.62 34.01 -3.92
C THR A 540 94.70 33.87 -5.45
N THR A 541 95.90 33.65 -6.00
CA THR A 541 96.12 33.15 -7.38
C THR A 541 97.05 31.90 -7.33
N PRO A 542 96.64 30.73 -7.87
CA PRO A 542 95.33 30.42 -8.45
C PRO A 542 94.19 30.62 -7.44
N SER A 543 93.05 31.09 -7.94
CA SER A 543 91.88 31.53 -7.15
C SER A 543 91.39 30.43 -6.21
N GLN A 544 91.55 30.63 -4.90
CA GLN A 544 90.87 29.85 -3.87
C GLN A 544 89.66 30.63 -3.38
N VAL A 545 88.54 29.93 -3.20
CA VAL A 545 87.28 30.49 -2.68
C VAL A 545 87.10 30.04 -1.24
N THR A 546 86.78 30.98 -0.36
CA THR A 546 86.31 30.74 1.01
C THR A 546 84.89 31.28 1.12
N CYS A 547 83.93 30.43 1.46
CA CYS A 547 82.53 30.81 1.69
C CYS A 547 82.32 31.17 3.17
N ASN A 548 81.51 32.19 3.45
CA ASN A 548 81.09 32.53 4.82
C ASN A 548 79.58 32.32 4.95
N ASN A 549 79.16 31.63 6.02
CA ASN A 549 77.75 31.30 6.27
C ASN A 549 76.96 32.47 6.87
N LEU A 550 76.77 33.55 6.10
CA LEU A 550 75.70 34.50 6.42
C LEU A 550 74.59 34.36 5.38
N VAL A 551 73.58 33.56 5.73
CA VAL A 551 72.35 33.39 4.95
C VAL A 551 71.39 34.51 5.34
N GLN A 552 71.15 35.46 4.43
CA GLN A 552 69.99 36.35 4.52
C GLN A 552 68.91 35.83 3.58
N VAL A 553 67.79 35.40 4.17
CA VAL A 553 66.56 35.10 3.46
C VAL A 553 65.71 36.36 3.52
N SER A 554 65.41 36.94 2.37
CA SER A 554 64.43 38.02 2.24
C SER A 554 63.24 37.46 1.49
N ILE A 555 62.08 37.50 2.14
CA ILE A 555 60.80 37.19 1.52
C ILE A 555 60.27 38.52 1.00
N GLU A 556 59.81 38.57 -0.24
CA GLU A 556 59.21 39.80 -0.76
C GLU A 556 57.95 40.11 0.05
N GLN A 557 57.96 41.26 0.74
CA GLN A 557 56.85 41.73 1.55
C GLN A 557 55.84 42.40 0.62
N ASP A 558 55.11 41.55 -0.11
CA ASP A 558 54.07 41.89 -1.09
C ASP A 558 54.57 42.80 -2.22
N CYS A 559 54.74 42.23 -3.42
CA CYS A 559 55.12 42.91 -4.66
C CYS A 559 54.55 44.35 -4.75
N GLU A 560 55.49 45.30 -4.86
CA GLU A 560 55.36 46.76 -4.94
C GLU A 560 55.01 47.53 -3.66
N SER A 561 56.06 47.99 -2.94
CA SER A 561 56.51 49.38 -3.12
C SER A 561 57.91 49.62 -2.53
N GLU A 562 58.72 50.34 -3.33
CA GLU A 562 60.09 50.79 -3.07
C GLU A 562 60.26 51.41 -1.66
N VAL A 563 60.93 50.72 -0.73
CA VAL A 563 61.36 51.31 0.55
C VAL A 563 62.76 51.89 0.36
N THR A 564 62.83 53.22 0.27
CA THR A 564 64.10 53.97 0.20
C THR A 564 64.77 54.06 1.58
N PRO A 565 66.09 54.36 1.66
CA PRO A 565 66.94 54.20 2.86
C PRO A 565 66.64 55.10 4.09
N ASP A 566 65.41 55.53 4.33
CA ASP A 566 65.05 56.48 5.41
C ASP A 566 64.12 55.90 6.49
N MET A 567 63.92 54.57 6.54
CA MET A 567 63.01 53.94 7.53
C MET A 567 63.68 53.23 8.71
N VAL A 568 64.94 53.55 9.01
CA VAL A 568 65.54 53.22 10.32
C VAL A 568 66.28 54.45 10.83
N LEU A 569 65.59 55.32 11.57
CA LEU A 569 66.10 56.12 12.70
C LEU A 569 65.06 57.18 13.16
N GLU A 570 64.09 56.77 13.99
CA GLU A 570 63.55 57.67 15.03
C GLU A 570 63.65 56.99 16.40
N GLY A 571 64.80 57.24 17.03
CA GLY A 571 65.12 56.90 18.39
C GLY A 571 66.39 57.63 18.78
N THR A 572 66.27 58.94 19.05
CA THR A 572 67.37 59.78 19.53
C THR A 572 67.91 59.26 20.85
N TYR A 573 69.23 59.01 20.96
CA TYR A 573 70.06 59.25 22.16
C TYR A 573 71.56 59.20 21.79
N PRO A 574 72.45 59.84 22.58
CA PRO A 574 73.41 60.83 22.11
C PRO A 574 74.83 60.30 21.83
N CYS A 575 75.57 61.05 21.02
CA CYS A 575 77.02 60.96 20.83
C CYS A 575 77.77 60.98 22.17
N PHE A 576 78.82 60.16 22.28
CA PHE A 576 80.14 60.65 22.71
C PHE A 576 81.25 59.81 22.07
N ASP A 577 82.35 60.53 21.87
CA ASP A 577 83.51 60.27 21.02
C ASP A 577 84.33 59.00 21.32
N ASP A 578 85.24 58.73 20.36
CA ASP A 578 86.63 58.34 20.60
C ASP A 578 86.97 56.85 20.81
N TYR A 579 87.07 56.09 19.71
CA TYR A 579 88.33 55.72 19.04
C TYR A 579 88.22 54.42 18.22
N SER A 580 88.95 54.43 17.11
CA SER A 580 89.27 53.35 16.16
C SER A 580 90.08 52.20 16.77
N VAL A 581 89.83 50.95 16.34
CA VAL A 581 90.47 50.33 15.16
C VAL A 581 89.43 49.50 14.43
#